data_AF-A0A7J5ZJ21-F1
#
_entry.id   AF-A0A7J5ZJ21-F1
#
_cell.length_a   1.000
_cell.length_b   1.000
_cell.length_c   1.000
_cell.angle_alpha   90.00
_cell.angle_beta   90.00
_cell.angle_gamma   90.00
#
_symmetry.space_group_name_H-M   'P 1'
#
loop_
_entity.id
_entity.type
_entity.pdbx_description
1 polymer ?
#
loop_
_entity_poly.entity_id
_entity_poly.type
_entity_poly.pdbx_seq_one_letter_code
_entity_poly.pdbx_strand_id
1 'polypeptide(L)'
;MKVLSSHLCGVCFVFMWTIRSTSSLDVSGTHQGIPPAVVKLWASAFGGEMKSIAAKYSGSQLLQKKYKEFEHSVRVEEIDGLKLVKKLAENMEEMFRKKADAMKRLVEAAEEAHLQHEEDANLQYEYFNAVLINEVDEEGNNVELGGDFILQPNDHFNNLSVNLSLSVVQVPTNMYNKDSAIVNGVYWSEALNKVFVDNFERDPSLIWQYFGSAKGFFRQYPGIKWTPDEHGVIAFDCRNRKW
;
A
#
# COMPACT_ATOMS: atom_id res chain seq x y z
N MET A 1 -51.31 11.24 -9.10
CA MET A 1 -51.28 12.07 -10.33
C MET A 1 -49.83 12.15 -10.79
N LYS A 2 -49.45 11.89 -12.05
CA LYS A 2 -49.75 12.64 -13.30
C LYS A 2 -49.21 14.09 -13.27
N VAL A 3 -48.45 14.60 -14.26
CA VAL A 3 -47.82 13.96 -15.46
C VAL A 3 -46.85 14.95 -16.19
N LEU A 4 -45.80 14.45 -16.90
CA LEU A 4 -44.97 15.16 -17.93
C LEU A 4 -44.16 16.43 -17.45
N SER A 5 -43.21 17.09 -18.15
CA SER A 5 -42.26 16.85 -19.31
C SER A 5 -41.37 18.14 -19.44
N SER A 6 -40.37 18.38 -20.33
CA SER A 6 -39.86 17.74 -21.57
C SER A 6 -38.40 18.14 -21.91
N HIS A 7 -37.67 17.27 -22.63
CA HIS A 7 -36.46 17.56 -23.46
C HIS A 7 -35.18 18.07 -22.74
N LEU A 8 -33.95 17.90 -23.27
CA LEU A 8 -33.50 17.38 -24.58
C LEU A 8 -32.64 16.08 -24.48
N CYS A 9 -32.62 15.34 -25.59
CA CYS A 9 -31.53 14.54 -26.20
C CYS A 9 -30.28 14.19 -25.37
N GLY A 10 -29.76 12.95 -25.33
CA GLY A 10 -30.06 11.77 -26.15
C GLY A 10 -28.79 10.89 -26.31
N VAL A 11 -28.37 10.18 -25.26
CA VAL A 11 -28.62 8.73 -25.05
C VAL A 11 -27.83 7.80 -25.99
N CYS A 12 -26.68 7.33 -25.47
CA CYS A 12 -26.32 5.93 -25.25
C CYS A 12 -26.71 4.78 -26.22
N PHE A 13 -25.73 3.89 -26.38
CA PHE A 13 -25.81 2.41 -26.46
C PHE A 13 -26.10 1.70 -27.80
N VAL A 14 -25.21 0.73 -28.09
CA VAL A 14 -25.45 -0.71 -28.34
C VAL A 14 -26.79 -1.12 -28.99
N PHE A 15 -26.75 -1.80 -30.15
CA PHE A 15 -27.13 -3.24 -30.26
C PHE A 15 -26.83 -3.86 -31.63
N MET A 16 -26.85 -5.21 -31.67
CA MET A 16 -26.76 -6.01 -32.89
C MET A 16 -27.95 -5.78 -33.81
N TRP A 17 -27.78 -5.87 -35.14
CA TRP A 17 -28.88 -6.28 -36.00
C TRP A 17 -28.48 -7.19 -37.19
N THR A 18 -28.84 -8.46 -37.03
CA THR A 18 -29.37 -9.40 -38.02
C THR A 18 -28.84 -9.38 -39.47
N ILE A 19 -28.24 -10.51 -39.86
CA ILE A 19 -28.13 -10.93 -41.26
C ILE A 19 -29.53 -11.10 -41.87
N ARG A 20 -29.82 -10.43 -42.98
CA ARG A 20 -30.77 -10.94 -44.00
C ARG A 20 -30.46 -10.40 -45.39
N SER A 21 -30.14 -11.31 -46.31
CA SER A 21 -29.66 -10.98 -47.65
C SER A 21 -30.77 -10.94 -48.70
N THR A 22 -31.00 -9.77 -49.30
CA THR A 22 -31.64 -9.56 -50.62
C THR A 22 -31.22 -8.17 -51.11
N SER A 23 -30.82 -7.94 -52.36
CA SER A 23 -30.58 -8.85 -53.50
C SER A 23 -29.60 -8.18 -54.47
N SER A 24 -28.97 -8.96 -55.36
CA SER A 24 -27.88 -8.49 -56.23
C SER A 24 -28.28 -7.37 -57.19
N LEU A 25 -27.46 -6.31 -57.23
CA LEU A 25 -27.28 -5.44 -58.39
C LEU A 25 -25.81 -5.51 -58.79
N ASP A 26 -25.55 -5.90 -60.03
CA ASP A 26 -24.19 -6.11 -60.54
C ASP A 26 -23.45 -4.79 -60.74
N VAL A 27 -22.46 -4.54 -59.89
CA VAL A 27 -21.26 -3.78 -60.29
C VAL A 27 -20.11 -4.79 -60.28
N SER A 28 -19.83 -5.37 -61.44
CA SER A 28 -18.76 -6.36 -61.63
C SER A 28 -17.38 -5.68 -61.63
N GLY A 29 -17.03 -5.10 -60.48
CA GLY A 29 -15.71 -4.57 -60.16
C GLY A 29 -14.95 -5.60 -59.33
N THR A 30 -14.03 -6.32 -59.96
CA THR A 30 -13.19 -7.31 -59.27
C THR A 30 -12.20 -6.61 -58.35
N HIS A 31 -12.63 -6.35 -57.10
CA HIS A 31 -11.73 -6.01 -56.00
C HIS A 31 -10.82 -7.22 -55.68
N GLN A 32 -9.78 -7.39 -56.49
CA GLN A 32 -8.62 -8.17 -56.14
C GLN A 32 -8.03 -7.56 -54.87
N GLY A 33 -8.21 -8.24 -53.73
CA GLY A 33 -7.57 -7.84 -52.48
C GLY A 33 -6.06 -7.73 -52.69
N ILE A 34 -5.45 -6.67 -52.12
CA ILE A 34 -4.04 -6.32 -52.37
C ILE A 34 -3.18 -7.58 -52.20
N PRO A 35 -2.46 -8.04 -53.25
CA PRO A 35 -1.79 -9.34 -53.19
C PRO A 35 -0.85 -9.44 -51.98
N PRO A 36 -0.82 -10.56 -51.23
CA PRO A 36 0.02 -10.68 -50.04
C PRO A 36 1.50 -10.40 -50.30
N ALA A 37 1.99 -10.65 -51.51
CA ALA A 37 3.33 -10.29 -51.96
C ALA A 37 3.57 -8.76 -51.98
N VAL A 38 2.58 -7.96 -52.41
CA VAL A 38 2.64 -6.49 -52.42
C VAL A 38 2.61 -5.95 -50.99
N VAL A 39 1.72 -6.48 -50.13
CA VAL A 39 1.68 -6.11 -48.70
C VAL A 39 3.01 -6.41 -48.01
N LYS A 40 3.60 -7.59 -48.29
CA LYS A 40 4.92 -7.97 -47.77
C LYS A 40 6.04 -7.06 -48.29
N LEU A 41 5.97 -6.63 -49.56
CA LEU A 41 6.93 -5.69 -50.15
C LEU A 41 6.87 -4.33 -49.45
N TRP A 42 5.67 -3.76 -49.29
CA TRP A 42 5.45 -2.49 -48.59
C TRP A 42 5.89 -2.55 -47.12
N ALA A 43 5.53 -3.61 -46.40
CA ALA A 43 5.96 -3.81 -45.01
C ALA A 43 7.49 -3.92 -44.89
N SER A 44 8.16 -4.54 -45.87
CA SER A 44 9.63 -4.63 -45.90
C SER A 44 10.29 -3.28 -46.22
N ALA A 45 9.73 -2.51 -47.15
CA ALA A 45 10.23 -1.17 -47.49
C ALA A 45 10.08 -0.20 -46.30
N PHE A 46 8.86 -0.09 -45.76
CA PHE A 46 8.56 0.75 -44.59
C PHE A 46 9.36 0.33 -43.35
N GLY A 47 9.50 -0.98 -43.10
CA GLY A 47 10.36 -1.49 -42.04
C GLY A 47 11.84 -1.14 -42.23
N GLY A 48 12.32 -1.10 -43.48
CA GLY A 48 13.65 -0.63 -43.84
C GLY A 48 13.85 0.86 -43.60
N GLU A 49 12.90 1.70 -44.01
CA GLU A 49 12.91 3.15 -43.77
C GLU A 49 12.85 3.47 -42.28
N MET A 50 11.91 2.85 -41.54
CA MET A 50 11.76 3.04 -40.10
C MET A 50 13.02 2.59 -39.34
N LYS A 51 13.66 1.48 -39.76
CA LYS A 51 14.96 1.05 -39.22
C LYS A 51 16.09 2.03 -39.55
N SER A 52 16.09 2.62 -40.75
CA SER A 52 17.07 3.63 -41.17
C SER A 52 16.96 4.92 -40.34
N ILE A 53 15.73 5.44 -40.18
CA ILE A 53 15.41 6.59 -39.33
C ILE A 53 15.80 6.28 -37.88
N ALA A 54 15.39 5.14 -37.34
CA ALA A 54 15.74 4.73 -35.98
C ALA A 54 17.26 4.65 -35.79
N ALA A 55 18.01 3.99 -36.69
CA ALA A 55 19.47 3.89 -36.59
C ALA A 55 20.17 5.26 -36.68
N LYS A 56 19.68 6.17 -37.54
CA LYS A 56 20.24 7.51 -37.75
C LYS A 56 20.00 8.45 -36.56
N TYR A 57 18.78 8.44 -36.00
CA TYR A 57 18.38 9.42 -34.97
C TYR A 57 18.45 8.90 -33.52
N SER A 58 18.46 7.59 -33.27
CA SER A 58 18.64 7.04 -31.91
C SER A 58 20.05 7.19 -31.34
N GLY A 59 21.05 7.46 -32.20
CA GLY A 59 22.46 7.45 -31.80
C GLY A 59 22.99 6.07 -31.35
N SER A 60 22.23 4.98 -31.53
CA SER A 60 22.58 3.63 -31.05
C SER A 60 23.98 3.15 -31.48
N GLN A 61 24.42 3.47 -32.70
CA GLN A 61 25.79 3.17 -33.16
C GLN A 61 26.87 4.00 -32.45
N LEU A 62 26.58 5.25 -32.10
CA LEU A 62 27.47 6.11 -31.32
C LEU A 62 27.55 5.62 -29.87
N LEU A 63 26.41 5.23 -29.28
CA LEU A 63 26.35 4.64 -27.95
C LEU A 63 27.17 3.34 -27.87
N GLN A 64 27.03 2.44 -28.85
CA GLN A 64 27.83 1.21 -28.91
C GLN A 64 29.34 1.49 -29.05
N LYS A 65 29.74 2.53 -29.81
CA LYS A 65 31.13 2.97 -29.86
C LYS A 65 31.61 3.49 -28.52
N LYS A 66 30.83 4.35 -27.84
CA LYS A 66 31.18 4.89 -26.52
C LYS A 66 31.35 3.81 -25.46
N TYR A 67 30.49 2.80 -25.42
CA TYR A 67 30.68 1.66 -24.50
C TYR A 67 31.99 0.90 -24.76
N LYS A 68 32.42 0.75 -26.02
CA LYS A 68 33.72 0.16 -26.36
C LYS A 68 34.92 1.07 -26.06
N GLU A 69 34.76 2.38 -26.25
CA GLU A 69 35.79 3.36 -25.85
C GLU A 69 36.07 3.27 -24.34
N PHE A 70 35.02 3.07 -23.52
CA PHE A 70 35.12 2.91 -22.07
C PHE A 70 35.35 1.47 -21.56
N GLU A 71 35.55 0.48 -22.45
CA GLU A 71 35.72 -0.94 -22.10
C GLU A 71 36.96 -1.20 -21.21
N HIS A 72 37.98 -0.34 -21.31
CA HIS A 72 39.16 -0.36 -20.43
C HIS A 72 38.90 0.20 -19.01
N SER A 73 37.74 0.83 -18.78
CA SER A 73 37.33 1.43 -17.52
C SER A 73 36.14 0.72 -16.85
N VAL A 74 35.53 -0.26 -17.53
CA VAL A 74 34.35 -1.00 -17.08
C VAL A 74 34.63 -2.49 -17.16
N ARG A 75 34.64 -3.18 -16.02
CA ARG A 75 34.83 -4.64 -15.97
C ARG A 75 33.50 -5.36 -16.20
N VAL A 76 33.46 -6.24 -17.20
CA VAL A 76 32.39 -7.22 -17.35
C VAL A 76 32.68 -8.40 -16.44
N GLU A 77 31.72 -8.79 -15.60
CA GLU A 77 31.82 -9.96 -14.71
C GLU A 77 30.65 -10.91 -14.97
N GLU A 78 30.90 -12.21 -14.94
CA GLU A 78 29.86 -13.24 -15.09
C GLU A 78 29.13 -13.46 -13.75
N ILE A 79 27.80 -13.42 -13.78
CA ILE A 79 26.97 -13.54 -12.59
C ILE A 79 26.54 -15.00 -12.40
N ASP A 80 27.18 -15.69 -11.46
CA ASP A 80 26.74 -16.99 -10.96
C ASP A 80 25.37 -16.85 -10.26
N GLY A 81 24.32 -17.29 -10.94
CA GLY A 81 22.94 -17.26 -10.45
C GLY A 81 22.71 -18.15 -9.21
N LEU A 82 23.42 -19.27 -9.06
CA LEU A 82 23.29 -20.14 -7.89
C LEU A 82 23.88 -19.47 -6.65
N LYS A 83 25.07 -18.86 -6.78
CA LYS A 83 25.69 -18.07 -5.73
C LYS A 83 24.88 -16.82 -5.38
N LEU A 84 24.26 -16.17 -6.37
CA LEU A 84 23.37 -15.02 -6.15
C LEU A 84 22.12 -15.42 -5.36
N VAL A 85 21.44 -16.50 -5.77
CA VAL A 85 20.26 -17.02 -5.05
C VAL A 85 20.63 -17.48 -3.63
N LYS A 86 21.78 -18.13 -3.45
CA LYS A 86 22.26 -18.50 -2.11
C LYS A 86 22.49 -17.28 -1.22
N LYS A 87 23.18 -16.25 -1.72
CA LYS A 87 23.40 -14.99 -0.98
C LYS A 87 22.08 -14.29 -0.65
N LEU A 88 21.09 -14.32 -1.56
CA LEU A 88 19.76 -13.79 -1.30
C LEU A 88 19.06 -14.55 -0.17
N ALA A 89 19.13 -15.88 -0.16
CA ALA A 89 18.57 -16.71 0.90
C ALA A 89 19.25 -16.43 2.26
N GLU A 90 20.59 -16.35 2.30
CA GLU A 90 21.37 -16.00 3.50
C GLU A 90 20.95 -14.62 4.05
N ASN A 91 20.84 -13.59 3.19
CA ASN A 91 20.36 -12.25 3.56
C ASN A 91 18.90 -12.27 4.08
N MET A 92 18.02 -13.04 3.45
CA MET A 92 16.62 -13.16 3.86
C MET A 92 16.49 -13.89 5.20
N GLU A 93 17.30 -14.92 5.45
CA GLU A 93 17.32 -15.63 6.74
C GLU A 93 17.73 -14.68 7.88
N GLU A 94 18.78 -13.87 7.70
CA GLU A 94 19.20 -12.87 8.69
C GLU A 94 18.09 -11.83 8.95
N MET A 95 17.42 -11.36 7.89
CA MET A 95 16.33 -10.40 7.98
C MET A 95 15.12 -10.98 8.74
N PHE A 96 14.70 -12.20 8.42
CA PHE A 96 13.60 -12.87 9.15
C PHE A 96 13.98 -13.17 10.59
N ARG A 97 15.23 -13.55 10.87
CA ARG A 97 15.71 -13.80 12.25
C ARG A 97 15.63 -12.53 13.10
N LYS A 98 16.08 -11.38 12.59
CA LYS A 98 15.97 -10.07 13.27
C LYS A 98 14.52 -9.70 13.58
N LYS A 99 13.59 -9.95 12.65
CA LYS A 99 12.16 -9.67 12.84
C LYS A 99 11.48 -10.64 13.80
N ALA A 100 11.89 -11.92 13.81
CA ALA A 100 11.48 -12.89 14.83
C ALA A 100 11.98 -12.51 16.23
N ASP A 101 13.24 -12.08 16.36
CA ASP A 101 13.79 -11.61 17.65
C ASP A 101 13.07 -10.34 18.15
N ALA A 102 12.71 -9.42 17.25
CA ALA A 102 11.93 -8.22 17.59
C ALA A 102 10.51 -8.57 18.05
N MET A 103 9.83 -9.49 17.36
CA MET A 103 8.53 -10.03 17.75
C MET A 103 8.60 -10.75 19.10
N LYS A 104 9.62 -11.57 19.33
CA LYS A 104 9.80 -12.30 20.58
C LYS A 104 9.89 -11.36 21.79
N ARG A 105 10.65 -10.27 21.70
CA ARG A 105 10.73 -9.25 22.77
C ARG A 105 9.38 -8.59 23.07
N LEU A 106 8.55 -8.39 22.04
CA LEU A 106 7.19 -7.85 22.22
C LEU A 106 6.26 -8.87 22.89
N VAL A 107 6.39 -10.16 22.60
CA VAL A 107 5.64 -11.22 23.29
C VAL A 107 6.08 -11.32 24.76
N GLU A 108 7.38 -11.42 25.04
CA GLU A 108 7.93 -11.50 26.40
C GLU A 108 7.50 -10.28 27.24
N ALA A 109 7.53 -9.08 26.66
CA ALA A 109 7.08 -7.86 27.35
C ALA A 109 5.56 -7.76 27.50
N ALA A 110 4.76 -8.31 26.58
CA ALA A 110 3.31 -8.34 26.70
C ALA A 110 2.84 -9.34 27.75
N GLU A 111 3.48 -10.50 27.82
CA GLU A 111 3.21 -11.52 28.84
C GLU A 111 3.56 -11.01 30.24
N GLU A 112 4.74 -10.39 30.42
CA GLU A 112 5.14 -9.77 31.69
C GLU A 112 4.23 -8.60 32.08
N ALA A 113 3.96 -7.65 31.16
CA ALA A 113 3.13 -6.49 31.47
C ALA A 113 1.67 -6.88 31.78
N HIS A 114 1.14 -7.93 31.17
CA HIS A 114 -0.18 -8.45 31.52
C HIS A 114 -0.17 -9.20 32.86
N LEU A 115 0.88 -9.97 33.16
CA LEU A 115 1.03 -10.73 34.41
C LEU A 115 1.15 -9.82 35.65
N GLN A 116 1.77 -8.64 35.51
CA GLN A 116 1.90 -7.64 36.57
C GLN A 116 0.65 -6.73 36.74
N HIS A 117 -0.41 -6.93 35.93
CA HIS A 117 -1.61 -6.08 35.93
C HIS A 117 -2.82 -6.76 36.57
N GLU A 118 -3.37 -6.14 37.63
CA GLU A 118 -4.65 -6.53 38.23
C GLU A 118 -5.82 -5.76 37.57
N GLU A 119 -6.86 -6.45 37.08
CA GLU A 119 -8.01 -5.79 36.42
C GLU A 119 -8.86 -4.98 37.44
N ASP A 120 -8.85 -3.63 37.32
CA ASP A 120 -9.76 -2.74 38.07
C ASP A 120 -10.95 -2.31 37.21
N ALA A 121 -12.15 -2.62 37.68
CA ALA A 121 -13.41 -2.25 37.04
C ALA A 121 -13.58 -0.72 36.85
N ASN A 122 -12.98 0.09 37.73
CA ASN A 122 -13.17 1.55 37.79
C ASN A 122 -12.05 2.35 37.13
N LEU A 123 -10.99 1.69 36.64
CA LEU A 123 -9.79 2.31 36.09
C LEU A 123 -10.14 3.42 35.07
N GLN A 124 -9.70 4.65 35.35
CA GLN A 124 -9.74 5.76 34.40
C GLN A 124 -8.31 5.96 33.86
N TYR A 125 -8.13 5.75 32.57
CA TYR A 125 -6.86 5.98 31.87
C TYR A 125 -7.13 6.56 30.49
N GLU A 126 -6.51 7.70 30.20
CA GLU A 126 -6.58 8.37 28.90
C GLU A 126 -5.47 7.85 27.98
N TYR A 127 -5.80 7.68 26.70
CA TYR A 127 -4.88 7.16 25.70
C TYR A 127 -5.12 7.83 24.35
N PHE A 128 -4.08 7.89 23.52
CA PHE A 128 -4.17 8.43 22.16
C PHE A 128 -4.95 7.50 21.23
N ASN A 129 -6.22 7.82 21.00
CA ASN A 129 -7.06 7.10 20.06
C ASN A 129 -6.70 7.49 18.63
N ALA A 130 -6.29 6.53 17.82
CA ALA A 130 -5.77 6.73 16.46
C ALA A 130 -6.71 7.54 15.55
N VAL A 131 -8.02 7.50 15.80
CA VAL A 131 -9.04 8.24 15.03
C VAL A 131 -9.17 9.70 15.50
N LEU A 132 -9.03 9.92 16.81
CA LEU A 132 -9.37 11.18 17.47
C LEU A 132 -8.17 12.10 17.69
N ILE A 133 -6.93 11.60 17.55
CA ILE A 133 -5.73 12.44 17.75
C ILE A 133 -5.75 13.68 16.86
N ASN A 134 -5.48 14.85 17.46
CA ASN A 134 -5.60 16.15 16.77
C ASN A 134 -6.98 16.38 16.10
N GLU A 135 -8.08 15.85 16.65
CA GLU A 135 -9.44 16.33 16.40
C GLU A 135 -9.82 17.37 17.46
N VAL A 136 -10.55 18.41 17.06
CA VAL A 136 -11.03 19.48 17.93
C VAL A 136 -12.56 19.60 17.89
N ASP A 137 -13.14 20.06 19.00
CA ASP A 137 -14.58 20.33 19.12
C ASP A 137 -14.99 21.69 18.52
N GLU A 138 -16.28 22.03 18.60
CA GLU A 138 -16.82 23.31 18.11
C GLU A 138 -16.32 24.54 18.90
N GLU A 139 -15.76 24.33 20.10
CA GLU A 139 -15.20 25.37 20.97
C GLU A 139 -13.68 25.56 20.75
N GLY A 140 -13.03 24.61 20.06
CA GLY A 140 -11.60 24.59 19.77
C GLY A 140 -10.75 23.81 20.78
N ASN A 141 -11.35 23.04 21.69
CA ASN A 141 -10.63 22.12 22.58
C ASN A 141 -10.35 20.80 21.88
N ASN A 142 -9.34 20.06 22.33
CA ASN A 142 -9.07 18.70 21.85
C ASN A 142 -10.18 17.74 22.29
N VAL A 143 -10.64 16.89 21.36
CA VAL A 143 -11.63 15.83 21.64
C VAL A 143 -11.06 14.82 22.66
N GLU A 144 -11.94 14.26 23.50
CA GLU A 144 -11.59 13.23 24.47
C GLU A 144 -10.91 12.00 23.83
N LEU A 145 -9.80 11.52 24.41
CA LEU A 145 -8.88 10.53 23.82
C LEU A 145 -8.20 10.96 22.50
N GLY A 146 -8.39 12.21 22.07
CA GLY A 146 -7.66 12.82 20.97
C GLY A 146 -6.33 13.39 21.46
N GLY A 147 -6.37 14.59 22.04
CA GLY A 147 -5.19 15.30 22.55
C GLY A 147 -4.19 15.73 21.47
N ASP A 148 -3.15 16.45 21.92
CA ASP A 148 -2.06 16.92 21.07
C ASP A 148 -1.09 15.77 20.76
N PHE A 149 -1.09 15.29 19.51
CA PHE A 149 -0.22 14.19 19.09
C PHE A 149 0.64 14.61 17.90
N ILE A 150 1.90 14.95 18.18
CA ILE A 150 2.85 15.43 17.17
C ILE A 150 3.08 14.34 16.11
N LEU A 151 2.68 14.62 14.86
CA LEU A 151 2.91 13.76 13.70
C LEU A 151 3.86 14.47 12.74
N GLN A 152 4.93 13.79 12.31
CA GLN A 152 5.94 14.34 11.40
C GLN A 152 6.06 13.43 10.16
N PRO A 153 6.10 13.99 8.92
CA PRO A 153 6.31 13.20 7.71
C PRO A 153 7.61 12.40 7.79
N ASN A 154 7.58 11.13 7.42
CA ASN A 154 8.75 10.26 7.50
C ASN A 154 8.94 9.40 6.24
N ASP A 155 10.08 9.55 5.57
CA ASP A 155 10.45 8.88 4.32
C ASP A 155 10.34 7.34 4.41
N HIS A 156 10.73 6.75 5.55
CA HIS A 156 10.66 5.30 5.78
C HIS A 156 9.22 4.76 5.85
N PHE A 157 8.26 5.64 6.19
CA PHE A 157 6.83 5.34 6.20
C PHE A 157 6.10 5.93 4.98
N ASN A 158 6.76 6.00 3.82
CA ASN A 158 6.22 6.54 2.56
C ASN A 158 5.75 8.01 2.67
N ASN A 159 6.49 8.83 3.42
CA ASN A 159 6.17 10.23 3.75
C ASN A 159 4.86 10.42 4.55
N LEU A 160 4.30 9.35 5.13
CA LEU A 160 3.17 9.48 6.07
C LEU A 160 3.61 10.24 7.33
N SER A 161 2.72 11.07 7.85
CA SER A 161 2.95 11.78 9.12
C SER A 161 2.77 10.83 10.29
N VAL A 162 3.85 10.55 11.01
CA VAL A 162 3.91 9.55 12.10
C VAL A 162 4.61 10.10 13.35
N ASN A 163 4.42 9.43 14.49
CA ASN A 163 5.09 9.70 15.76
C ASN A 163 6.00 8.52 16.14
N LEU A 164 7.31 8.75 16.19
CA LEU A 164 8.31 7.71 16.51
C LEU A 164 8.49 7.49 18.03
N SER A 165 7.85 8.28 18.89
CA SER A 165 7.98 8.21 20.35
C SER A 165 6.85 7.42 21.03
N LEU A 166 5.67 7.37 20.41
CA LEU A 166 4.44 6.81 21.01
C LEU A 166 3.65 5.97 20.01
N SER A 167 3.02 4.90 20.49
CA SER A 167 1.98 4.17 19.75
C SER A 167 0.60 4.82 19.92
N VAL A 168 -0.28 4.61 18.94
CA VAL A 168 -1.72 4.94 19.01
C VAL A 168 -2.54 3.67 19.25
N VAL A 169 -3.78 3.82 19.69
CA VAL A 169 -4.74 2.72 19.84
C VAL A 169 -5.97 2.97 18.96
N GLN A 170 -6.31 2.02 18.10
CA GLN A 170 -7.59 1.97 17.40
C GLN A 170 -8.56 1.05 18.15
N VAL A 171 -9.81 1.47 18.25
CA VAL A 171 -10.93 0.66 18.77
C VAL A 171 -11.97 0.52 17.64
N PRO A 172 -12.54 -0.67 17.39
CA PRO A 172 -13.58 -0.86 16.38
C PRO A 172 -14.84 -0.05 16.68
N THR A 173 -15.50 0.52 15.66
CA THR A 173 -16.67 1.42 15.84
C THR A 173 -17.87 0.76 16.55
N ASN A 174 -17.94 -0.57 16.62
CA ASN A 174 -18.95 -1.31 17.38
C ASN A 174 -18.56 -1.58 18.85
N MET A 175 -17.48 -0.99 19.35
CA MET A 175 -16.98 -1.14 20.73
C MET A 175 -16.80 0.23 21.40
N TYR A 176 -16.96 0.28 22.72
CA TYR A 176 -16.88 1.53 23.48
C TYR A 176 -15.45 1.77 23.99
N ASN A 177 -14.91 2.96 23.74
CA ASN A 177 -13.54 3.34 24.13
C ASN A 177 -13.27 3.21 25.63
N LYS A 178 -14.26 3.54 26.49
CA LYS A 178 -14.15 3.45 27.95
C LYS A 178 -14.78 2.18 28.54
N ASP A 179 -14.95 1.12 27.75
CA ASP A 179 -15.24 -0.20 28.30
C ASP A 179 -14.06 -0.62 29.21
N SER A 180 -14.33 -0.99 30.46
CA SER A 180 -13.29 -1.34 31.43
C SER A 180 -12.33 -2.43 30.91
N ALA A 181 -12.83 -3.38 30.11
CA ALA A 181 -12.03 -4.44 29.52
C ALA A 181 -11.14 -3.96 28.34
N ILE A 182 -11.46 -2.81 27.75
CA ILE A 182 -10.58 -2.07 26.82
C ILE A 182 -9.60 -1.22 27.62
N VAL A 183 -10.05 -0.40 28.59
CA VAL A 183 -9.20 0.53 29.35
C VAL A 183 -8.08 -0.21 30.10
N ASN A 184 -8.39 -1.31 30.80
CA ASN A 184 -7.37 -2.15 31.46
C ASN A 184 -6.34 -2.71 30.47
N GLY A 185 -6.80 -3.21 29.32
CA GLY A 185 -5.90 -3.77 28.30
C GLY A 185 -5.04 -2.71 27.62
N VAL A 186 -5.60 -1.52 27.40
CA VAL A 186 -4.89 -0.38 26.83
C VAL A 186 -3.86 0.16 27.82
N TYR A 187 -4.19 0.22 29.12
CA TYR A 187 -3.28 0.62 30.19
C TYR A 187 -2.04 -0.29 30.27
N TRP A 188 -2.18 -1.60 30.53
CA TRP A 188 -0.99 -2.46 30.68
C TRP A 188 -0.15 -2.54 29.39
N SER A 189 -0.80 -2.48 28.22
CA SER A 189 -0.09 -2.49 26.93
C SER A 189 0.65 -1.19 26.60
N GLU A 190 0.56 -0.15 27.44
CA GLU A 190 1.44 1.03 27.36
C GLU A 190 2.92 0.65 27.49
N ALA A 191 3.24 -0.38 28.29
CA ALA A 191 4.60 -0.91 28.45
C ALA A 191 5.28 -1.29 27.11
N LEU A 192 4.48 -1.66 26.10
CA LEU A 192 4.97 -1.99 24.76
C LEU A 192 5.54 -0.78 24.01
N ASN A 193 5.18 0.46 24.37
CA ASN A 193 5.75 1.68 23.76
C ASN A 193 7.28 1.65 23.77
N LYS A 194 7.88 1.33 24.92
CA LYS A 194 9.34 1.23 25.04
C LYS A 194 9.90 0.15 24.11
N VAL A 195 9.26 -1.02 24.06
CA VAL A 195 9.78 -2.15 23.26
C VAL A 195 9.64 -1.89 21.76
N PHE A 196 8.59 -1.19 21.32
CA PHE A 196 8.47 -0.73 19.93
C PHE A 196 9.61 0.21 19.53
N VAL A 197 9.94 1.20 20.37
CA VAL A 197 11.05 2.14 20.15
C VAL A 197 12.39 1.40 20.19
N ASP A 198 12.67 0.64 21.26
CA ASP A 198 13.88 -0.19 21.42
C ASP A 198 14.10 -1.17 20.27
N ASN A 199 13.04 -1.68 19.63
CA ASN A 199 13.14 -2.51 18.44
C ASN A 199 13.47 -1.70 17.18
N PHE A 200 12.85 -0.54 16.98
CA PHE A 200 13.09 0.33 15.82
C PHE A 200 14.50 0.93 15.84
N GLU A 201 15.04 1.27 17.02
CA GLU A 201 16.44 1.68 17.19
C GLU A 201 17.44 0.55 16.82
N ARG A 202 17.07 -0.73 17.03
CA ARG A 202 17.91 -1.90 16.72
C ARG A 202 17.80 -2.36 15.26
N ASP A 203 16.63 -2.25 14.66
CA ASP A 203 16.38 -2.54 13.24
C ASP A 203 15.52 -1.43 12.61
N PRO A 204 16.13 -0.35 12.10
CA PRO A 204 15.42 0.69 11.36
C PRO A 204 14.76 0.21 10.05
N SER A 205 14.93 -1.07 9.64
CA SER A 205 14.14 -1.68 8.56
C SER A 205 12.79 -2.22 9.02
N LEU A 206 12.44 -2.09 10.30
CA LEU A 206 11.10 -2.38 10.79
C LEU A 206 10.11 -1.32 10.30
N ILE A 207 9.01 -1.80 9.73
CA ILE A 207 7.84 -0.99 9.38
C ILE A 207 6.89 -0.95 10.60
N TRP A 208 5.58 -1.06 10.38
CA TRP A 208 4.59 -1.18 11.45
C TRP A 208 4.91 -2.30 12.43
N GLN A 209 4.91 -1.96 13.72
CA GLN A 209 4.83 -2.90 14.84
C GLN A 209 3.46 -2.72 15.49
N TYR A 210 2.82 -3.80 15.94
CA TYR A 210 1.48 -3.72 16.50
C TYR A 210 1.14 -4.86 17.47
N PHE A 211 0.14 -4.62 18.31
CA PHE A 211 -0.48 -5.58 19.20
C PHE A 211 -2.00 -5.57 18.96
N GLY A 212 -2.54 -6.70 18.50
CA GLY A 212 -3.99 -6.91 18.36
C GLY A 212 -4.54 -7.64 19.57
N SER A 213 -5.41 -6.98 20.34
CA SER A 213 -5.97 -7.55 21.57
C SER A 213 -7.14 -8.48 21.29
N ALA A 214 -7.21 -9.60 22.03
CA ALA A 214 -8.41 -10.45 22.06
C ALA A 214 -9.67 -9.68 22.52
N LYS A 215 -9.50 -8.61 23.32
CA LYS A 215 -10.58 -7.70 23.74
C LYS A 215 -11.08 -6.83 22.57
N GLY A 216 -10.30 -6.63 21.51
CA GLY A 216 -10.71 -6.00 20.24
C GLY A 216 -9.94 -4.74 19.83
N PHE A 217 -9.27 -4.06 20.76
CA PHE A 217 -8.44 -2.89 20.43
C PHE A 217 -7.13 -3.28 19.72
N PHE A 218 -6.57 -2.35 18.97
CA PHE A 218 -5.36 -2.51 18.17
C PHE A 218 -4.36 -1.39 18.49
N ARG A 219 -3.24 -1.71 19.15
CA ARG A 219 -2.16 -0.76 19.44
C ARG A 219 -1.13 -0.80 18.30
N GLN A 220 -0.81 0.35 17.70
CA GLN A 220 0.05 0.47 16.51
C GLN A 220 1.19 1.46 16.72
N TYR A 221 2.41 1.05 16.35
CA TYR A 221 3.61 1.88 16.30
C TYR A 221 4.21 1.89 14.87
N PRO A 222 4.77 3.02 14.38
CA PRO A 222 4.69 4.35 15.01
C PRO A 222 3.26 4.88 15.05
N GLY A 223 3.01 5.85 15.92
CA GLY A 223 1.69 6.46 16.04
C GLY A 223 1.28 7.18 14.75
N ILE A 224 0.04 7.02 14.31
CA ILE A 224 -0.47 7.60 13.05
C ILE A 224 -1.97 7.92 13.18
N LYS A 225 -2.43 8.99 12.51
CA LYS A 225 -3.86 9.33 12.47
C LYS A 225 -4.60 8.44 11.45
N TRP A 226 -5.67 7.81 11.89
CA TRP A 226 -6.54 6.97 11.07
C TRP A 226 -7.74 7.79 10.60
N THR A 227 -7.91 7.88 9.28
CA THR A 227 -9.10 8.48 8.68
C THR A 227 -10.25 7.45 8.62
N PRO A 228 -11.44 7.74 9.18
CA PRO A 228 -12.63 6.93 8.96
C PRO A 228 -13.17 7.06 7.53
N ASP A 229 -14.22 6.30 7.20
CA ASP A 229 -14.96 6.47 5.94
C ASP A 229 -15.90 7.69 5.94
N GLU A 230 -16.62 7.91 4.83
CA GLU A 230 -17.58 9.01 4.64
C GLU A 230 -18.76 9.00 5.64
N HIS A 231 -18.88 7.98 6.48
CA HIS A 231 -19.90 7.84 7.52
C HIS A 231 -19.31 7.86 8.94
N GLY A 232 -18.01 8.16 9.08
CA GLY A 232 -17.32 8.15 10.37
C GLY A 232 -17.00 6.75 10.90
N VAL A 233 -17.15 5.71 10.08
CA VAL A 233 -17.00 4.31 10.50
C VAL A 233 -15.60 3.79 10.15
N ILE A 234 -15.07 2.91 11.00
CA ILE A 234 -13.86 2.13 10.74
C ILE A 234 -14.22 0.65 10.86
N ALA A 235 -14.36 0.01 9.70
CA ALA A 235 -14.59 -1.44 9.56
C ALA A 235 -13.33 -2.29 9.90
N PHE A 236 -12.37 -1.74 10.64
CA PHE A 236 -11.21 -2.46 11.14
C PHE A 236 -11.50 -3.04 12.53
N ASP A 237 -11.45 -4.36 12.59
CA ASP A 237 -11.30 -5.14 13.82
C ASP A 237 -10.03 -5.98 13.67
N CYS A 238 -9.15 -5.97 14.67
CA CYS A 238 -7.90 -6.73 14.63
C CYS A 238 -8.14 -8.24 14.65
N ARG A 239 -9.21 -8.71 15.30
CA ARG A 239 -9.56 -10.13 15.48
C ARG A 239 -10.01 -10.80 14.19
N ASN A 240 -10.48 -10.00 13.23
CA ASN A 240 -10.99 -10.45 11.92
C ASN A 240 -9.90 -10.44 10.82
N ARG A 241 -8.63 -10.22 11.17
CA ARG A 241 -7.51 -10.14 10.22
C ARG A 241 -6.89 -11.51 9.97
N LYS A 242 -6.07 -11.57 8.90
CA LYS A 242 -5.33 -12.76 8.44
C LYS A 242 -3.81 -12.53 8.45
N TRP A 243 -3.34 -11.56 9.25
CA TRP A 243 -1.91 -11.30 9.41
C TRP A 243 -1.26 -12.36 10.31
#